data_AF-A0A8H6L993-F1
#
_entry.id   AF-A0A8H6L993-F1
#
_cell.length_a   1.000
_cell.length_b   1.000
_cell.length_c   1.000
_cell.angle_alpha   90.00
_cell.angle_beta   90.00
_cell.angle_gamma   90.00
#
_symmetry.space_group_name_H-M   'P 1'
#
loop_
_entity.id
_entity.type
_entity.pdbx_description
1 polymer ?
#
loop_
_entity_poly.entity_id
_entity_poly.type
_entity_poly.pdbx_seq_one_letter_code
_entity_poly.pdbx_strand_id
1 'polypeptide(L)' 'MHPHLHTKDNRGCEEVMAALDECHAQGFLHKVLGNCNGAKREVNKCLRAERLERTAKNREKAKEKKERIQRVWKEIDEES' A
#
# COMPACT_ATOMS: atom_id res chain seq x y z
N MET A 1 14.03 -6.47 -9.84
CA MET A 1 13.63 -7.04 -8.55
C MET A 1 13.49 -5.94 -7.53
N HIS A 2 12.29 -5.80 -6.99
CA HIS A 2 11.94 -4.84 -5.95
C HIS A 2 11.76 -5.62 -4.63
N PRO A 3 12.82 -5.86 -3.84
CA PRO A 3 12.76 -6.78 -2.70
C PRO A 3 11.72 -6.33 -1.66
N HIS A 4 11.55 -5.02 -1.52
CA HIS A 4 10.59 -4.41 -0.61
C HIS A 4 9.13 -4.51 -1.07
N LEU A 5 8.86 -4.96 -2.29
CA LEU A 5 7.49 -5.11 -2.79
C LEU A 5 6.89 -6.47 -2.46
N HIS A 6 7.69 -7.52 -2.25
CA HIS A 6 7.19 -8.84 -1.81
C HIS A 6 6.94 -8.89 -0.30
N THR A 7 6.11 -7.97 0.21
CA THR A 7 5.69 -7.97 1.62
C THR A 7 4.26 -8.49 1.73
N LYS A 8 3.85 -8.87 2.96
CA LYS A 8 2.48 -9.30 3.25
C LYS A 8 1.44 -8.24 2.85
N ASP A 9 1.84 -6.98 2.88
CA ASP A 9 1.00 -5.83 2.58
C ASP A 9 0.72 -5.66 1.08
N ASN A 10 1.54 -6.24 0.19
CA ASN A 10 1.44 -6.04 -1.25
C ASN A 10 1.17 -7.32 -2.05
N ARG A 11 0.64 -8.36 -1.40
CA ARG A 11 0.35 -9.65 -2.07
C ARG A 11 -0.69 -9.52 -3.17
N GLY A 12 -1.56 -8.49 -3.14
CA GLY A 12 -2.57 -8.25 -4.17
C GLY A 12 -2.00 -7.74 -5.50
N CYS A 13 -0.74 -7.34 -5.52
CA CYS A 13 -0.08 -6.79 -6.72
C CYS A 13 0.91 -7.76 -7.39
N GLU A 14 0.88 -9.05 -7.03
CA GLU A 14 1.84 -10.05 -7.55
C GLU A 14 1.79 -10.18 -9.07
N GLU A 15 0.60 -10.17 -9.66
CA GLU A 15 0.41 -10.30 -11.12
C GLU A 15 1.05 -9.14 -11.90
N VAL A 16 0.82 -7.90 -11.47
CA VAL A 16 1.39 -6.71 -12.14
C VAL A 16 2.90 -6.61 -11.91
N MET A 17 3.40 -7.12 -10.77
CA MET A 17 4.83 -7.22 -10.51
C MET A 17 5.48 -8.27 -11.40
N ALA A 18 4.86 -9.43 -11.58
CA ALA A 18 5.33 -10.48 -12.47
C ALA A 18 5.42 -9.97 -13.93
N ALA A 19 4.42 -9.22 -14.40
CA ALA A 19 4.45 -8.59 -15.72
C ALA A 19 5.61 -7.59 -15.89
N LEU A 20 5.95 -6.85 -14.84
CA LEU A 20 7.10 -5.95 -14.86
C LEU A 20 8.43 -6.72 -14.86
N ASP A 21 8.52 -7.83 -14.13
CA ASP A 21 9.71 -8.67 -14.10
C ASP A 21 9.92 -9.40 -15.43
N GLU A 22 8.84 -9.87 -16.07
CA GLU A 22 8.87 -10.41 -17.44
C GLU A 22 9.38 -9.36 -18.44
N CYS A 23 8.90 -8.12 -18.35
CA CYS A 23 9.40 -7.03 -19.19
C CYS A 23 10.89 -6.76 -18.95
N HIS A 24 11.35 -6.78 -17.70
CA HIS A 24 12.76 -6.61 -17.39
C HIS A 24 13.62 -7.79 -17.87
N ALA A 25 13.07 -9.00 -17.97
CA ALA A 25 13.77 -10.18 -18.49
C ALA A 25 14.13 -10.06 -19.98
N GLN A 26 13.50 -9.12 -20.71
CA GLN A 26 13.83 -8.83 -22.12
C GLN A 26 15.21 -8.15 -22.30
N GLY A 27 15.83 -7.69 -21.21
CA GLY A 27 17.22 -7.25 -21.20
C GLY A 27 17.42 -5.83 -20.66
N PHE A 28 18.67 -5.54 -20.30
CA PHE A 28 19.04 -4.29 -19.65
C PHE A 28 18.72 -3.05 -20.50
N LEU A 29 19.04 -3.07 -21.80
CA LEU A 29 18.76 -1.96 -22.71
C LEU A 29 17.26 -1.69 -22.83
N HIS A 30 16.44 -2.75 -22.93
CA HIS A 30 14.99 -2.64 -22.98
C HIS A 30 14.43 -1.94 -21.73
N LYS A 31 14.96 -2.29 -20.56
CA LYS A 31 14.61 -1.66 -19.29
C LYS A 31 15.01 -0.18 -19.22
N VAL A 32 16.26 0.17 -19.51
CA VAL A 32 16.77 1.54 -19.30
C VAL A 32 16.25 2.54 -20.34
N LEU A 33 15.88 2.08 -21.54
CA LEU A 33 15.25 2.90 -22.57
C LEU A 33 13.77 3.20 -22.26
N GLY A 34 13.22 2.62 -21.19
CA GLY A 34 11.86 2.92 -20.72
C GLY A 34 10.76 2.09 -21.39
N ASN A 35 11.10 1.02 -22.09
CA ASN A 35 10.10 0.18 -22.76
C ASN A 35 9.18 -0.54 -21.76
N CYS A 36 9.60 -0.72 -20.50
CA CYS A 36 8.78 -1.27 -19.42
C CYS A 36 7.92 -0.24 -18.67
N ASN A 37 7.84 1.02 -19.13
CA ASN A 37 7.11 2.06 -18.42
C ASN A 37 5.60 1.78 -18.30
N GLY A 38 5.01 1.05 -19.24
CA GLY A 38 3.62 0.59 -19.15
C GLY A 38 3.39 -0.32 -17.94
N ALA A 39 4.11 -1.44 -17.87
CA ALA A 39 4.05 -2.37 -16.74
C ALA A 39 4.37 -1.68 -15.41
N LYS A 40 5.35 -0.78 -15.39
CA LYS A 40 5.70 0.00 -14.19
C LYS A 40 4.54 0.88 -13.71
N ARG A 41 3.76 1.47 -14.62
CA ARG A 41 2.58 2.28 -14.23
C ARG A 41 1.51 1.41 -13.57
N GLU A 42 1.30 0.19 -14.03
CA GLU A 42 0.32 -0.73 -13.43
C GLU A 42 0.73 -1.16 -12.03
N VAL A 43 2.01 -1.49 -11.82
CA VAL A 43 2.54 -1.74 -10.46
C VAL A 43 2.30 -0.53 -9.55
N ASN A 44 2.59 0.68 -10.01
CA ASN A 44 2.38 1.90 -9.21
C ASN A 44 0.91 2.13 -8.85
N LYS A 45 -0.02 1.88 -9.78
CA LYS A 45 -1.46 2.01 -9.52
C LYS A 45 -1.91 1.01 -8.46
N CYS A 46 -1.49 -0.25 -8.61
CA CYS A 46 -1.87 -1.31 -7.68
C CYS A 46 -1.38 -1.02 -6.25
N LEU A 47 -0.08 -0.73 -6.09
CA LEU A 47 0.50 -0.41 -4.77
C LEU A 47 -0.12 0.84 -4.15
N ARG A 48 -0.52 1.81 -4.98
CA ARG A 48 -1.23 2.99 -4.49
C ARG A 48 -2.61 2.63 -3.97
N ALA A 49 -3.34 1.74 -4.63
CA ALA A 49 -4.64 1.28 -4.17
C ALA A 49 -4.53 0.56 -2.81
N GLU A 50 -3.60 -0.39 -2.66
CA GLU A 50 -3.35 -1.08 -1.38
C GLU A 50 -2.96 -0.10 -0.27
N ARG A 51 -2.09 0.88 -0.57
CA ARG A 51 -1.74 1.93 0.39
C ARG A 51 -2.96 2.72 0.84
N LEU A 52 -3.85 3.10 -0.09
CA LEU A 52 -5.06 3.85 0.23
C LEU A 52 -6.01 3.04 1.11
N GLU A 53 -6.22 1.76 0.80
CA GLU A 53 -7.05 0.86 1.60
C GLU A 53 -6.51 0.73 3.04
N ARG A 54 -5.19 0.52 3.19
CA ARG A 54 -4.55 0.46 4.50
C ARG A 54 -4.69 1.79 5.25
N THR A 55 -4.47 2.91 4.59
CA THR A 55 -4.64 4.24 5.20
C THR A 55 -6.08 4.45 5.67
N ALA A 56 -7.08 4.02 4.89
CA ALA A 56 -8.49 4.09 5.30
C ALA A 56 -8.75 3.24 6.55
N LYS A 57 -8.32 1.98 6.57
CA LYS A 57 -8.46 1.10 7.76
C LYS A 57 -7.79 1.68 9.00
N ASN A 58 -6.60 2.27 8.85
CA ASN A 58 -5.89 2.91 9.96
C ASN A 58 -6.62 4.16 10.45
N ARG A 59 -7.26 4.91 9.55
CA ARG A 59 -8.06 6.08 9.90
C ARG A 59 -9.28 5.70 10.74
N GLU A 60 -10.01 4.66 10.33
CA GLU A 60 -11.17 4.18 11.09
C GLU A 60 -10.76 3.69 12.49
N LYS A 61 -9.71 2.87 12.59
CA LYS A 61 -9.16 2.42 13.89
C LYS A 61 -8.72 3.59 14.77
N ALA A 62 -8.12 4.62 14.19
CA ALA A 62 -7.70 5.81 14.93
C ALA A 62 -8.91 6.60 15.46
N LYS A 63 -9.98 6.69 14.67
CA LYS A 63 -11.24 7.33 15.06
C LYS A 63 -11.90 6.57 16.21
N GLU A 64 -12.06 5.25 16.11
CA GLU A 64 -12.59 4.40 17.17
C GLU A 64 -11.79 4.54 18.48
N LYS A 65 -10.45 4.52 18.37
CA LYS A 65 -9.58 4.72 19.54
C LYS A 65 -9.78 6.10 20.17
N LYS A 66 -9.91 7.14 19.35
CA LYS A 66 -10.15 8.51 19.82
C LYS A 66 -11.49 8.63 20.53
N GLU A 67 -12.55 8.09 19.95
CA GLU A 67 -13.90 8.10 20.56
C GLU A 67 -13.92 7.34 21.89
N ARG A 68 -13.26 6.19 21.97
CA ARG A 68 -13.13 5.44 23.23
C ARG A 68 -12.40 6.26 24.29
N ILE A 69 -11.29 6.88 23.93
CA ILE A 69 -10.51 7.72 24.85
C ILE A 69 -11.39 8.88 25.33
N GLN A 70 -12.05 9.61 24.42
CA GLN A 70 -12.94 10.72 24.78
C GLN A 70 -14.07 10.30 25.72
N ARG A 71 -14.66 9.11 25.53
CA ARG A 71 -15.69 8.58 26.41
C ARG A 71 -15.14 8.36 27.82
N VAL A 72 -13.98 7.71 27.94
CA VAL A 72 -13.34 7.46 29.24
C VAL A 72 -12.99 8.76 29.97
N TRP A 73 -12.45 9.76 29.25
CA TRP A 73 -12.18 11.08 29.86
C TRP A 73 -13.45 11.77 30.35
N LYS A 74 -14.53 11.69 29.57
CA LYS A 74 -15.82 12.27 29.95
C LYS A 74 -16.40 11.59 31.20
N GLU A 75 -16.32 10.27 31.30
CA GLU A 75 -16.75 9.52 32.50
C GLU A 75 -15.95 9.95 33.74
N ILE A 76 -14.63 10.11 33.61
CA ILE A 76 -13.77 10.58 34.70
C ILE A 76 -14.14 12.01 35.14
N ASP A 77 -14.39 12.90 34.18
CA ASP A 77 -14.75 14.30 34.46
C ASP A 77 -16.14 14.42 35.12
N GLU A 78 -17.08 13.52 34.79
CA GLU A 78 -18.43 13.51 35.39
C GLU A 78 -18.47 12.90 36.81
N GLU A 79 -17.47 12.09 37.18
CA GLU A 79 -17.36 11.45 38.50
C GLU A 79 -16.44 12.22 39.49
N SER A 80 -15.87 13.37 39.09
CA SER A 80 -15.12 14.31 39.94
C SER A 80 -15.95 15.51 40.39
#